data_AF-A0A820A8F9-F1
#
_entry.id   AF-A0A820A8F9-F1
#
_cell.length_a   1.000
_cell.length_b   1.000
_cell.length_c   1.000
_cell.angle_alpha   90.00
_cell.angle_beta   90.00
_cell.angle_gamma   90.00
#
_symmetry.space_group_name_H-M   'P 1'
#
loop_
_entity.id
_entity.type
_entity.pdbx_description
1 polymer ?
#
loop_
_entity_poly.entity_id
_entity_poly.type
_entity_poly.pdbx_seq_one_letter_code
_entity_poly.pdbx_strand_id
1 'polypeptide(L)'
;MNNMNIIVQCSVFIVLFDLISTNQDVVTYSSTFKLLNQQSGDRLHSHDVKYGSGSGQQSVTGTPNADDVNSYWQVSGENYDRGTPIKCDSMIQLLHVATRKNLHSHDFSSPLSHNQEVSAYGENGLSDEGDQWKVICTSRNDYWMRKDWIRLQHVATGKYLHLTGDTYGRPIHGQKEICCYPRANNQNIWKVEAGVYVRPSSEPLSSIRDDQFNINSQSIHTDHVDYEL
;
A
#
# COMPACT_ATOMS: atom_id res chain seq x y z
N MET A 1 21.04 50.17 -2.02
CA MET A 1 19.75 49.77 -2.65
C MET A 1 19.76 48.31 -3.14
N ASN A 2 20.53 47.38 -2.53
CA ASN A 2 20.72 46.02 -3.08
C ASN A 2 20.21 44.86 -2.20
N ASN A 3 19.71 45.11 -0.98
CA ASN A 3 19.24 44.03 -0.10
C ASN A 3 17.76 43.66 -0.33
N MET A 4 16.96 44.57 -0.90
CA MET A 4 15.53 44.32 -1.11
C MET A 4 15.28 43.39 -2.32
N ASN A 5 16.10 43.47 -3.37
CA ASN A 5 15.97 42.60 -4.55
C ASN A 5 16.39 41.16 -4.27
N ILE A 6 17.39 40.93 -3.41
CA ILE A 6 17.84 39.58 -3.03
C ILE A 6 16.78 38.86 -2.18
N ILE A 7 16.15 39.58 -1.24
CA ILE A 7 15.08 39.01 -0.40
C ILE A 7 13.87 38.64 -1.27
N VAL A 8 13.44 39.54 -2.17
CA VAL A 8 12.32 39.29 -3.08
C VAL A 8 12.61 38.10 -4.01
N GLN A 9 13.84 37.99 -4.52
CA GLN A 9 14.23 36.87 -5.40
C GLN A 9 14.24 35.53 -4.65
N CYS A 10 14.73 35.49 -3.40
CA CYS A 10 14.63 34.30 -2.55
C CYS A 10 13.19 33.94 -2.19
N SER A 11 12.34 34.92 -1.90
CA SER A 11 10.92 34.69 -1.62
C SER A 11 10.17 34.13 -2.83
N VAL A 12 10.44 34.65 -4.03
CA VAL A 12 9.85 34.13 -5.29
C VAL A 12 10.34 32.71 -5.57
N PHE A 13 11.62 32.40 -5.32
CA PHE A 13 12.14 31.04 -5.46
C PHE A 13 11.54 30.05 -4.45
N ILE A 14 11.32 30.44 -3.20
CA ILE A 14 10.65 29.60 -2.19
C ILE A 14 9.20 29.32 -2.61
N VAL A 15 8.47 30.35 -3.03
CA VAL A 15 7.08 30.21 -3.47
C VAL A 15 6.99 29.39 -4.76
N LEU A 16 7.94 29.49 -5.69
CA LEU A 16 8.04 28.62 -6.86
C LEU A 16 8.41 27.16 -6.49
N PHE A 17 9.25 26.95 -5.48
CA PHE A 17 9.61 25.60 -5.02
C PHE A 17 8.42 24.91 -4.32
N ASP A 18 7.66 25.66 -3.52
CA ASP A 18 6.42 25.18 -2.90
C ASP A 18 5.33 24.91 -3.95
N LEU A 19 5.25 25.72 -5.01
CA LEU A 19 4.33 25.47 -6.14
C LEU A 19 4.70 24.24 -6.98
N ILE A 20 5.95 23.79 -6.97
CA ILE A 20 6.39 22.57 -7.69
C ILE A 20 6.11 21.30 -6.87
N SER A 21 5.78 21.41 -5.58
CA SER A 21 5.30 20.30 -4.74
C SER A 21 3.85 19.90 -5.09
N THR A 22 3.60 19.63 -6.36
CA THR A 22 2.30 19.28 -6.91
C THR A 22 2.01 17.80 -6.64
N ASN A 23 1.06 17.49 -5.73
CA ASN A 23 0.26 16.25 -5.67
C ASN A 23 0.96 14.86 -5.77
N GLN A 24 2.29 14.77 -5.70
CA GLN A 24 3.04 13.53 -6.00
C GLN A 24 3.41 12.68 -4.78
N ASP A 25 3.15 13.15 -3.56
CA ASP A 25 3.55 12.48 -2.32
C ASP A 25 2.46 11.58 -1.72
N VAL A 26 1.45 11.20 -2.48
CA VAL A 26 0.41 10.26 -2.05
C VAL A 26 0.79 8.80 -2.36
N VAL A 27 0.35 7.87 -1.51
CA VAL A 27 0.41 6.43 -1.79
C VAL A 27 -0.78 6.05 -2.66
N THR A 28 -0.51 5.29 -3.72
CA THR A 28 -1.51 4.88 -4.71
C THR A 28 -1.59 3.37 -4.82
N TYR A 29 -2.75 2.84 -5.21
CA TYR A 29 -2.92 1.40 -5.46
C TYR A 29 -1.94 0.87 -6.51
N SER A 30 -1.53 -0.38 -6.34
CA SER A 30 -0.44 -1.06 -7.08
C SER A 30 0.98 -0.53 -6.82
N SER A 31 1.17 0.38 -5.88
CA SER A 31 2.50 0.77 -5.40
C SER A 31 3.14 -0.34 -4.56
N THR A 32 4.47 -0.37 -4.55
CA THR A 32 5.25 -1.33 -3.77
C THR A 32 6.20 -0.59 -2.85
N PHE A 33 6.24 -0.92 -1.56
CA PHE A 33 7.03 -0.22 -0.55
C PHE A 33 7.43 -1.13 0.60
N LYS A 34 8.32 -0.63 1.46
CA LYS A 34 8.61 -1.22 2.78
C LYS A 34 7.80 -0.46 3.83
N LEU A 35 7.34 -1.15 4.88
CA LEU A 35 6.68 -0.53 6.04
C LEU A 35 7.66 -0.46 7.20
N LEU A 36 8.07 0.75 7.58
CA LEU A 36 8.95 1.03 8.71
C LEU A 36 8.14 1.23 9.98
N ASN A 37 8.46 0.50 11.05
CA ASN A 37 7.92 0.75 12.38
C ASN A 37 8.56 1.98 13.03
N GLN A 38 7.75 2.90 13.57
CA GLN A 38 8.24 4.14 14.17
C GLN A 38 9.13 3.90 15.40
N GLN A 39 8.72 2.99 16.29
CA GLN A 39 9.36 2.82 17.58
C GLN A 39 10.67 2.02 17.47
N SER A 40 10.69 0.97 16.63
CA SER A 40 11.84 0.07 16.56
C SER A 40 12.81 0.37 15.42
N GLY A 41 12.36 1.05 14.35
CA GLY A 41 13.12 1.23 13.11
C GLY A 41 13.20 -0.01 12.22
N ASP A 42 12.52 -1.10 12.59
CA ASP A 42 12.49 -2.33 11.78
C ASP A 42 11.42 -2.26 10.70
N ARG A 43 11.55 -3.12 9.69
CA ARG A 43 10.63 -3.20 8.55
C ARG A 43 9.79 -4.45 8.61
N LEU A 44 8.52 -4.33 8.21
CA LEU A 44 7.64 -5.46 8.01
C LEU A 44 8.24 -6.40 6.97
N HIS A 45 8.35 -7.68 7.31
CA HIS A 45 9.12 -8.67 6.58
C HIS A 45 8.41 -10.03 6.59
N SER A 46 8.61 -10.83 5.54
CA SER A 46 8.19 -12.24 5.53
C SER A 46 9.18 -13.08 4.71
N HIS A 47 9.10 -14.40 4.78
CA HIS A 47 10.08 -15.31 4.18
C HIS A 47 9.50 -16.72 4.09
N ASP A 48 10.19 -17.67 3.47
CA ASP A 48 9.74 -19.07 3.42
C ASP A 48 10.09 -19.85 4.71
N VAL A 49 9.62 -19.34 5.85
CA VAL A 49 9.62 -20.01 7.15
C VAL A 49 8.19 -19.94 7.68
N LYS A 50 7.73 -21.02 8.30
CA LYS A 50 6.39 -21.12 8.88
C LYS A 50 6.47 -21.07 10.39
N TYR A 51 5.40 -20.62 11.03
CA TYR A 51 5.26 -20.76 12.47
C TYR A 51 5.20 -22.25 12.85
N GLY A 52 5.85 -22.61 13.97
CA GLY A 52 5.74 -23.95 14.57
C GLY A 52 4.58 -24.07 15.55
N SER A 53 3.86 -22.98 15.81
CA SER A 53 2.71 -22.86 16.69
C SER A 53 1.60 -22.06 15.98
N GLY A 54 0.50 -21.80 16.67
CA GLY A 54 -0.60 -21.01 16.12
C GLY A 54 -1.20 -21.68 14.89
N SER A 55 -1.32 -20.94 13.79
CA SER A 55 -1.92 -21.45 12.56
C SER A 55 -1.00 -22.35 11.73
N GLY A 56 0.31 -22.33 11.99
CA GLY A 56 1.32 -22.98 11.15
C GLY A 56 1.53 -22.33 9.78
N GLN A 57 0.97 -21.13 9.55
CA GLN A 57 1.14 -20.38 8.30
C GLN A 57 2.53 -19.73 8.20
N GLN A 58 2.83 -19.10 7.05
CA GLN A 58 4.11 -18.42 6.82
C GLN A 58 4.28 -17.24 7.79
N SER A 59 5.46 -17.11 8.38
CA SER A 59 5.71 -16.11 9.41
C SER A 59 5.88 -14.70 8.84
N VAL A 60 5.38 -13.73 9.59
CA VAL A 60 5.62 -12.29 9.39
C VAL A 60 6.39 -11.75 10.59
N THR A 61 7.40 -10.94 10.31
CA THR A 61 8.38 -10.47 11.30
C THR A 61 8.77 -9.02 11.06
N GLY A 62 9.45 -8.42 12.04
CA GLY A 62 10.18 -7.17 11.89
C GLY A 62 11.67 -7.45 11.66
N THR A 63 12.26 -6.92 10.59
CA THR A 63 13.71 -7.04 10.33
C THR A 63 14.42 -5.69 10.43
N PRO A 64 15.61 -5.62 11.07
CA PRO A 64 16.45 -4.42 11.03
C PRO A 64 17.19 -4.27 9.70
N ASN A 65 17.23 -5.32 8.86
CA ASN A 65 17.94 -5.28 7.58
C ASN A 65 17.24 -4.34 6.60
N ALA A 66 17.83 -3.17 6.38
CA ALA A 66 17.19 -2.13 5.60
C ALA A 66 17.06 -2.46 4.10
N ASP A 67 17.97 -3.28 3.58
CA ASP A 67 18.10 -3.56 2.15
C ASP A 67 17.42 -4.86 1.73
N ASP A 68 16.83 -5.60 2.69
CA ASP A 68 16.21 -6.89 2.40
C ASP A 68 15.04 -6.77 1.42
N VAL A 69 15.08 -7.55 0.35
CA VAL A 69 14.05 -7.61 -0.70
C VAL A 69 12.75 -8.24 -0.18
N ASN A 70 12.84 -9.07 0.85
CA ASN A 70 11.70 -9.71 1.51
C ASN A 70 10.94 -8.75 2.46
N SER A 71 11.26 -7.46 2.42
CA SER A 71 10.49 -6.40 3.09
C SER A 71 9.56 -5.65 2.14
N TYR A 72 9.47 -6.05 0.87
CA TYR A 72 8.62 -5.38 -0.10
C TYR A 72 7.19 -5.94 -0.08
N TRP A 73 6.24 -5.02 0.07
CA TRP A 73 4.80 -5.27 0.05
C TRP A 73 4.16 -4.42 -1.03
N GLN A 74 3.29 -5.03 -1.83
CA GLN A 74 2.48 -4.33 -2.82
C GLN A 74 1.09 -4.07 -2.24
N VAL A 75 0.61 -2.83 -2.35
CA VAL A 75 -0.74 -2.47 -1.92
C VAL A 75 -1.77 -2.70 -3.03
N SER A 76 -2.87 -3.35 -2.68
CA SER A 76 -4.04 -3.54 -3.53
C SER A 76 -5.33 -3.20 -2.78
N GLY A 77 -6.44 -3.13 -3.50
CA GLY A 77 -7.78 -2.97 -2.95
C GLY A 77 -8.80 -3.41 -3.98
N GLU A 78 -9.98 -3.81 -3.50
CA GLU A 78 -11.06 -4.25 -4.37
C GLU A 78 -11.63 -3.07 -5.16
N ASN A 79 -11.79 -3.25 -6.48
CA ASN A 79 -12.41 -2.26 -7.38
C ASN A 79 -11.68 -0.91 -7.46
N TYR A 80 -10.35 -0.87 -7.23
CA TYR A 80 -9.55 0.34 -7.43
C TYR A 80 -8.58 0.18 -8.59
N ASP A 81 -8.55 1.19 -9.46
CA ASP A 81 -7.62 1.23 -10.57
C ASP A 81 -6.18 1.49 -10.10
N ARG A 82 -5.23 1.02 -10.91
CA ARG A 82 -3.80 1.26 -10.71
C ARG A 82 -3.53 2.77 -10.68
N GLY A 83 -2.83 3.23 -9.65
CA GLY A 83 -2.49 4.65 -9.49
C GLY A 83 -3.56 5.47 -8.78
N THR A 84 -4.74 4.92 -8.48
CA THR A 84 -5.73 5.65 -7.66
C THR A 84 -5.16 5.97 -6.27
N PRO A 85 -5.21 7.24 -5.79
CA PRO A 85 -4.78 7.61 -4.45
C PRO A 85 -5.57 6.89 -3.35
N ILE A 86 -4.87 6.42 -2.33
CA ILE A 86 -5.49 5.72 -1.19
C ILE A 86 -5.97 6.75 -0.18
N LYS A 87 -7.28 6.81 0.04
CA LYS A 87 -7.90 7.63 1.10
C LYS A 87 -7.60 7.04 2.48
N CYS A 88 -7.55 7.91 3.48
CA CYS A 88 -7.61 7.47 4.86
C CYS A 88 -8.93 6.72 5.10
N ASP A 89 -8.91 5.75 6.02
CA ASP A 89 -9.99 4.81 6.32
C ASP A 89 -10.38 3.82 5.20
N SER A 90 -9.70 3.86 4.05
CA SER A 90 -9.83 2.82 3.03
C SER A 90 -9.36 1.46 3.54
N MET A 91 -10.04 0.41 3.08
CA MET A 91 -9.61 -0.97 3.24
C MET A 91 -8.65 -1.34 2.11
N ILE A 92 -7.52 -1.92 2.46
CA ILE A 92 -6.47 -2.35 1.55
C ILE A 92 -6.07 -3.80 1.86
N GLN A 93 -5.36 -4.40 0.91
CA GLN A 93 -4.60 -5.63 1.12
C GLN A 93 -3.12 -5.33 0.89
N LEU A 94 -2.25 -6.10 1.55
CA LEU A 94 -0.81 -6.01 1.38
C LEU A 94 -0.27 -7.37 0.95
N LEU A 95 0.21 -7.44 -0.28
CA LEU A 95 0.77 -8.65 -0.87
C LEU A 95 2.29 -8.67 -0.69
N HIS A 96 2.83 -9.68 -0.02
CA HIS A 96 4.26 -9.88 0.06
C HIS A 96 4.81 -10.20 -1.34
N VAL A 97 5.72 -9.38 -1.85
CA VAL A 97 6.15 -9.44 -3.25
C VAL A 97 6.85 -10.76 -3.56
N ALA A 98 7.73 -11.23 -2.67
CA ALA A 98 8.56 -12.40 -2.92
C ALA A 98 7.77 -13.72 -2.88
N THR A 99 6.81 -13.85 -1.95
CA THR A 99 6.06 -15.11 -1.76
C THR A 99 4.65 -15.09 -2.33
N ARG A 100 4.16 -13.92 -2.79
CA ARG A 100 2.81 -13.72 -3.34
C ARG A 100 1.70 -14.14 -2.36
N LYS A 101 1.96 -13.97 -1.07
CA LYS A 101 1.02 -14.20 0.04
C LYS A 101 0.56 -12.88 0.65
N ASN A 102 -0.68 -12.81 1.09
CA ASN A 102 -1.26 -11.62 1.70
C ASN A 102 -0.85 -11.52 3.17
N LEU A 103 -0.66 -10.30 3.66
CA LEU A 103 -0.59 -10.02 5.08
C LEU A 103 -1.96 -10.35 5.70
N HIS A 104 -1.97 -11.30 6.62
CA HIS A 104 -3.18 -11.94 7.11
C HIS A 104 -3.24 -11.91 8.64
N SER A 105 -4.44 -11.87 9.20
CA SER A 105 -4.67 -12.10 10.62
C SER A 105 -6.01 -12.80 10.88
N HIS A 106 -6.08 -13.47 12.02
CA HIS A 106 -7.14 -14.44 12.35
C HIS A 106 -7.12 -14.76 13.85
N ASP A 107 -8.05 -15.57 14.34
CA ASP A 107 -8.15 -15.88 15.79
C ASP A 107 -7.19 -17.01 16.23
N PHE A 108 -5.89 -16.77 16.05
CA PHE A 108 -4.81 -17.60 16.59
C PHE A 108 -3.90 -16.78 17.50
N SER A 109 -3.31 -17.44 18.50
CA SER A 109 -2.31 -16.83 19.38
C SER A 109 -1.00 -16.61 18.63
N SER A 110 -0.42 -15.42 18.76
CA SER A 110 0.92 -15.13 18.23
C SER A 110 1.99 -15.96 18.98
N PRO A 111 3.13 -16.27 18.34
CA PRO A 111 4.07 -17.27 18.87
C PRO A 111 4.81 -16.90 20.16
N LEU A 112 5.10 -15.61 20.41
CA LEU A 112 5.93 -15.18 21.54
C LEU A 112 5.11 -14.44 22.59
N SER A 113 4.34 -13.42 22.20
CA SER A 113 3.62 -12.55 23.14
C SER A 113 2.19 -13.01 23.44
N HIS A 114 1.71 -14.07 22.80
CA HIS A 114 0.33 -14.57 22.93
C HIS A 114 -0.75 -13.52 22.63
N ASN A 115 -0.44 -12.56 21.75
CA ASN A 115 -1.42 -11.65 21.16
C ASN A 115 -2.13 -12.33 19.99
N GLN A 116 -2.75 -11.58 19.09
CA GLN A 116 -3.31 -12.15 17.86
C GLN A 116 -2.22 -12.35 16.81
N GLU A 117 -2.16 -13.54 16.21
CA GLU A 117 -1.19 -13.89 15.17
C GLU A 117 -1.39 -13.03 13.91
N VAL A 118 -0.27 -12.62 13.32
CA VAL A 118 -0.21 -12.05 11.97
C VAL A 118 0.70 -12.95 11.14
N SER A 119 0.24 -13.33 9.96
CA SER A 119 0.89 -14.29 9.09
C SER A 119 0.92 -13.79 7.65
N ALA A 120 1.59 -14.54 6.78
CA ALA A 120 1.45 -14.42 5.35
C ALA A 120 0.64 -15.63 4.83
N TYR A 121 -0.52 -15.39 4.22
CA TYR A 121 -1.47 -16.44 3.84
C TYR A 121 -1.93 -16.34 2.37
N GLY A 122 -2.62 -17.38 1.90
CA GLY A 122 -3.14 -17.48 0.54
C GLY A 122 -2.07 -17.82 -0.50
N GLU A 123 -2.49 -17.79 -1.77
CA GLU A 123 -1.64 -18.04 -2.93
C GLU A 123 -1.97 -17.05 -4.05
N ASN A 124 -0.94 -16.53 -4.71
CA ASN A 124 -1.06 -15.64 -5.88
C ASN A 124 -1.90 -14.37 -5.62
N GLY A 125 -1.99 -13.92 -4.37
CA GLY A 125 -2.79 -12.76 -3.97
C GLY A 125 -4.30 -12.98 -3.98
N LEU A 126 -4.78 -14.22 -4.08
CA LEU A 126 -6.17 -14.53 -3.77
C LEU A 126 -6.45 -14.18 -2.31
N SER A 127 -7.44 -13.33 -2.09
CA SER A 127 -7.66 -12.69 -0.81
C SER A 127 -8.99 -13.09 -0.18
N ASP A 128 -9.01 -13.14 1.15
CA ASP A 128 -10.21 -13.34 1.97
C ASP A 128 -10.39 -12.20 3.01
N GLU A 129 -11.39 -12.33 3.88
CA GLU A 129 -11.72 -11.34 4.91
C GLU A 129 -10.59 -11.09 5.92
N GLY A 130 -9.69 -12.07 6.14
CA GLY A 130 -8.56 -11.96 7.06
C GLY A 130 -7.36 -11.19 6.50
N ASP A 131 -7.41 -10.82 5.22
CA ASP A 131 -6.36 -10.05 4.55
C ASP A 131 -6.67 -8.55 4.48
N GLN A 132 -7.83 -8.12 4.98
CA GLN A 132 -8.29 -6.74 4.87
C GLN A 132 -7.76 -5.88 6.02
N TRP A 133 -7.08 -4.79 5.66
CA TRP A 133 -6.52 -3.82 6.60
C TRP A 133 -7.03 -2.41 6.31
N LYS A 134 -7.52 -1.72 7.34
CA LYS A 134 -7.91 -0.31 7.24
C LYS A 134 -6.71 0.60 7.50
N VAL A 135 -6.50 1.57 6.61
CA VAL A 135 -5.44 2.59 6.75
C VAL A 135 -5.92 3.70 7.67
N ILE A 136 -5.37 3.76 8.88
CA ILE A 136 -5.68 4.82 9.85
C ILE A 136 -4.58 5.88 9.81
N CYS A 137 -4.85 7.00 9.14
CA CYS A 137 -3.91 8.11 9.07
C CYS A 137 -3.75 8.80 10.44
N THR A 138 -2.52 9.17 10.81
CA THR A 138 -2.29 9.96 12.04
C THR A 138 -2.30 11.47 11.76
N SER A 139 -2.16 11.88 10.51
CA SER A 139 -2.26 13.27 10.05
C SER A 139 -3.72 13.66 9.78
N ARG A 140 -3.96 14.94 9.48
CA ARG A 140 -5.28 15.47 9.07
C ARG A 140 -5.50 15.44 7.56
N ASN A 141 -4.66 14.73 6.80
CA ASN A 141 -4.79 14.63 5.36
C ASN A 141 -5.93 13.65 5.01
N ASP A 142 -6.63 13.91 3.91
CA ASP A 142 -7.70 13.02 3.42
C ASP A 142 -7.15 11.71 2.81
N TYR A 143 -5.87 11.72 2.43
CA TYR A 143 -5.20 10.62 1.75
C TYR A 143 -3.95 10.17 2.51
N TRP A 144 -3.58 8.90 2.30
CA TRP A 144 -2.35 8.35 2.82
C TRP A 144 -1.14 8.97 2.11
N MET A 145 -0.51 9.93 2.77
CA MET A 145 0.71 10.55 2.27
C MET A 145 1.94 9.70 2.61
N ARG A 146 2.92 9.66 1.71
CA ARG A 146 4.15 8.87 1.85
C ARG A 146 5.00 9.27 3.07
N LYS A 147 4.96 10.56 3.42
CA LYS A 147 5.71 11.12 4.55
C LYS A 147 4.98 10.95 5.87
N ASP A 148 3.71 10.58 5.84
CA ASP A 148 2.89 10.47 7.03
C ASP A 148 3.05 9.12 7.71
N TRP A 149 2.92 9.15 9.03
CA TRP A 149 2.75 7.96 9.82
C TRP A 149 1.27 7.50 9.77
N ILE A 150 1.08 6.19 9.82
CA ILE A 150 -0.24 5.55 9.82
C ILE A 150 -0.28 4.42 10.85
N ARG A 151 -1.48 3.89 11.08
CA ARG A 151 -1.68 2.55 11.62
C ARG A 151 -2.40 1.70 10.59
N LEU A 152 -2.20 0.39 10.67
CA LEU A 152 -3.00 -0.59 9.95
C LEU A 152 -3.86 -1.33 10.96
N GLN A 153 -5.19 -1.24 10.80
CA GLN A 153 -6.14 -1.94 11.64
C GLN A 153 -6.70 -3.13 10.86
N HIS A 154 -6.54 -4.33 11.38
CA HIS A 154 -7.15 -5.52 10.80
C HIS A 154 -8.67 -5.38 10.84
N VAL A 155 -9.34 -5.48 9.69
CA VAL A 155 -10.76 -5.14 9.55
C VAL A 155 -11.62 -6.11 10.35
N ALA A 156 -11.39 -7.41 10.23
CA ALA A 156 -12.24 -8.42 10.88
C ALA A 156 -12.16 -8.39 12.42
N THR A 157 -11.02 -7.99 13.01
CA THR A 157 -10.83 -8.05 14.47
C THR A 157 -10.68 -6.69 15.15
N GLY A 158 -10.54 -5.61 14.39
CA GLY A 158 -10.33 -4.24 14.90
C GLY A 158 -8.99 -4.03 15.60
N LYS A 159 -8.08 -5.01 15.59
CA LYS A 159 -6.75 -4.92 16.24
C LYS A 159 -5.72 -4.32 15.29
N TYR A 160 -4.69 -3.68 15.84
CA TYR A 160 -3.67 -2.98 15.06
C TYR A 160 -2.45 -3.83 14.79
N LEU A 161 -1.90 -3.76 13.57
CA LEU A 161 -0.60 -4.34 13.23
C LEU A 161 0.48 -3.73 14.13
N HIS A 162 1.18 -4.59 14.86
CA HIS A 162 1.99 -4.19 16.00
C HIS A 162 3.31 -4.96 16.03
N LEU A 163 4.39 -4.27 16.39
CA LEU A 163 5.70 -4.89 16.62
C LEU A 163 5.96 -4.93 18.12
N THR A 164 6.03 -6.14 18.69
CA THR A 164 6.00 -6.35 20.15
C THR A 164 7.31 -5.98 20.84
N GLY A 165 8.43 -6.15 20.14
CA GLY A 165 9.79 -6.02 20.69
C GLY A 165 10.41 -7.38 21.03
N ASP A 166 9.59 -8.42 21.18
CA ASP A 166 10.06 -9.79 21.36
C ASP A 166 10.81 -10.27 20.12
N THR A 167 11.88 -11.03 20.34
CA THR A 167 12.83 -11.39 19.28
C THR A 167 12.92 -12.90 19.14
N TYR A 168 12.85 -13.39 17.90
CA TYR A 168 13.01 -14.81 17.60
C TYR A 168 14.46 -15.28 17.70
N GLY A 169 14.62 -16.54 18.09
CA GLY A 169 15.86 -17.30 17.96
C GLY A 169 16.02 -17.92 16.56
N ARG A 170 16.72 -19.06 16.48
CA ARG A 170 16.88 -19.79 15.21
C ARG A 170 15.51 -20.31 14.70
N PRO A 171 15.30 -20.41 13.37
CA PRO A 171 16.23 -20.08 12.29
C PRO A 171 16.28 -18.58 11.90
N ILE A 172 15.40 -17.75 12.44
CA ILE A 172 15.20 -16.34 12.06
C ILE A 172 15.73 -15.37 13.13
N HIS A 173 16.94 -15.67 13.61
CA HIS A 173 17.53 -15.02 14.79
C HIS A 173 17.59 -13.49 14.64
N GLY A 174 17.12 -12.78 15.65
CA GLY A 174 17.18 -11.32 15.70
C GLY A 174 16.00 -10.61 15.04
N GLN A 175 15.13 -11.33 14.33
CA GLN A 175 13.88 -10.78 13.81
C GLN A 175 12.85 -10.65 14.93
N LYS A 176 12.03 -9.61 14.88
CA LYS A 176 11.05 -9.30 15.93
C LYS A 176 9.66 -9.83 15.60
N GLU A 177 8.89 -10.17 16.61
CA GLU A 177 7.50 -10.62 16.45
C GLU A 177 6.61 -9.46 15.97
N ILE A 178 5.78 -9.80 14.99
CA ILE A 178 4.65 -9.00 14.54
C ILE A 178 3.37 -9.69 14.98
N CYS A 179 2.44 -8.92 15.54
CA CYS A 179 1.15 -9.40 15.99
C CYS A 179 0.06 -8.35 15.74
N CYS A 180 -1.19 -8.71 16.02
CA CYS A 180 -2.31 -7.78 16.12
C CYS A 180 -2.56 -7.45 17.61
N TYR A 181 -2.55 -6.15 17.95
CA TYR A 181 -2.69 -5.65 19.32
C TYR A 181 -3.96 -4.79 19.48
N PRO A 182 -4.76 -4.94 20.56
CA PRO A 182 -6.09 -4.35 20.65
C PRO A 182 -6.12 -2.83 20.90
N ARG A 183 -4.99 -2.19 21.24
CA ARG A 183 -4.95 -0.76 21.58
C ARG A 183 -3.94 0.00 20.72
N ALA A 184 -4.28 1.23 20.33
CA ALA A 184 -3.33 2.13 19.68
C ALA A 184 -2.22 2.54 20.66
N ASN A 185 -0.96 2.47 20.22
CA ASN A 185 0.21 2.95 20.96
C ASN A 185 1.34 3.30 19.97
N ASN A 186 2.59 3.47 20.43
CA ASN A 186 3.70 3.88 19.56
C ASN A 186 4.29 2.71 18.75
N GLN A 187 4.06 1.47 19.18
CA GLN A 187 4.60 0.27 18.53
C GLN A 187 3.76 -0.20 17.33
N ASN A 188 2.56 0.37 17.13
CA ASN A 188 1.71 0.12 15.97
C ASN A 188 1.61 1.31 15.02
N ILE A 189 2.64 2.16 15.00
CA ILE A 189 2.77 3.27 14.06
C ILE A 189 3.79 2.92 12.98
N TRP A 190 3.40 3.10 11.72
CA TRP A 190 4.13 2.67 10.54
C TRP A 190 4.24 3.79 9.51
N LYS A 191 5.27 3.76 8.67
CA LYS A 191 5.45 4.69 7.54
C LYS A 191 5.99 3.94 6.34
N VAL A 192 5.60 4.34 5.14
CA VAL A 192 6.13 3.77 3.91
C VAL A 192 7.54 4.31 3.62
N GLU A 193 8.44 3.45 3.19
CA GLU A 193 9.80 3.81 2.78
C GLU A 193 10.30 2.97 1.60
N ALA A 194 11.36 3.45 0.94
CA ALA A 194 12.09 2.75 -0.11
C ALA A 194 11.22 2.15 -1.23
N GLY A 195 10.09 2.81 -1.55
CA GLY A 195 9.06 2.29 -2.45
C GLY A 195 9.14 2.80 -3.89
N VAL A 196 8.51 2.04 -4.79
CA VAL A 196 8.16 2.41 -6.16
C VAL A 196 6.67 2.72 -6.18
N TYR A 197 6.36 4.00 -6.39
CA TYR A 197 4.98 4.49 -6.32
C TYR A 197 4.42 4.75 -7.71
N VAL A 198 3.22 4.25 -7.97
CA VAL A 198 2.53 4.48 -9.23
C VAL A 198 2.06 5.93 -9.26
N ARG A 199 2.29 6.63 -10.38
CA ARG A 199 1.79 7.99 -10.54
C ARG A 199 0.26 8.00 -10.52
N PRO A 200 -0.37 9.00 -9.86
CA PRO A 200 -1.80 9.19 -9.98
C PRO A 200 -2.23 9.28 -11.45
N SER A 201 -3.26 8.53 -11.84
CA SER A 201 -3.85 8.65 -13.18
C SER A 201 -4.44 10.06 -13.31
N SER A 202 -4.00 10.84 -14.29
CA SER A 202 -4.43 12.22 -14.48
C SER A 202 -5.82 12.37 -15.11
N GLU A 203 -6.54 11.28 -15.40
CA GLU A 203 -7.81 11.30 -16.13
C GLU A 203 -8.81 10.29 -15.53
N PRO A 204 -10.07 10.68 -15.29
CA PRO A 204 -11.14 9.72 -15.02
C PRO A 204 -11.41 8.89 -16.29
N LEU A 205 -11.41 7.56 -16.17
CA LEU A 205 -11.67 6.61 -17.27
C LEU A 205 -13.08 6.72 -17.89
N SER A 206 -13.93 7.64 -17.42
CA SER A 206 -15.27 7.89 -17.98
C SER A 206 -15.26 8.65 -19.31
N SER A 207 -14.13 9.18 -19.77
CA SER A 207 -14.04 9.93 -21.03
C SER A 207 -13.65 9.08 -22.26
N ILE A 208 -13.33 7.79 -22.09
CA ILE A 208 -12.80 6.94 -23.18
C ILE A 208 -13.88 6.02 -23.80
N ARG A 209 -15.08 5.93 -23.23
CA ARG A 209 -16.11 4.97 -23.70
C ARG A 209 -17.11 5.49 -24.74
N ASP A 210 -17.13 6.78 -25.06
CA ASP A 210 -18.17 7.34 -25.94
C ASP A 210 -17.73 7.62 -27.39
N ASP A 211 -16.42 7.57 -27.70
CA ASP A 211 -15.92 7.95 -29.05
C ASP A 211 -15.71 6.78 -30.03
N GLN A 212 -15.98 5.53 -29.64
CA GLN A 212 -15.80 4.37 -30.53
C GLN A 212 -17.07 3.84 -31.22
N PHE A 213 -18.24 4.47 -31.03
CA PHE A 213 -19.49 4.01 -31.67
C PHE A 213 -20.04 4.90 -32.80
N ASN A 214 -19.31 5.91 -33.28
CA ASN A 214 -19.83 6.81 -34.31
C ASN A 214 -18.98 6.94 -35.59
N ILE A 215 -18.47 5.81 -36.10
CA ILE A 215 -17.96 5.72 -37.48
C ILE A 215 -18.52 4.44 -38.10
N ASN A 216 -19.72 4.54 -38.70
CA ASN A 216 -20.13 3.90 -39.96
C ASN A 216 -21.65 3.95 -40.12
N SER A 217 -22.16 5.10 -40.56
CA SER A 217 -23.43 5.16 -41.28
C SER A 217 -23.31 6.19 -42.40
N GLN A 218 -22.52 5.85 -43.43
CA GLN A 218 -22.66 6.45 -44.75
C GLN A 218 -23.05 5.37 -45.75
N SER A 219 -24.24 5.61 -46.31
CA SER A 219 -24.94 4.98 -47.43
C SER A 219 -24.08 4.21 -48.44
N ILE A 220 -24.42 2.94 -48.64
CA ILE A 220 -24.08 2.18 -49.84
C ILE A 220 -25.06 2.61 -50.94
N HIS A 221 -24.54 3.34 -51.94
CA HIS A 221 -25.25 3.63 -53.19
C HIS A 221 -25.16 2.37 -54.06
N THR A 222 -26.28 1.68 -54.29
CA THR A 222 -26.36 0.59 -55.26
C THR A 222 -26.66 1.19 -56.63
N ASP A 223 -25.70 1.14 -57.55
CA ASP A 223 -25.94 1.47 -58.95
C ASP A 223 -26.74 0.34 -59.60
N HIS A 224 -27.95 0.69 -60.02
CA HIS A 224 -28.80 -0.11 -60.90
C HIS A 224 -28.14 -0.19 -62.28
N VAL A 225 -27.87 -1.40 -62.75
CA VAL A 225 -27.56 -1.68 -64.15
C VAL A 225 -28.88 -2.07 -64.82
N ASP A 226 -29.37 -1.22 -65.71
CA ASP A 226 -30.51 -1.51 -66.57
C ASP A 226 -30.07 -2.42 -67.73
N TYR A 227 -30.91 -3.41 -68.03
CA TYR A 227 -30.81 -4.32 -69.17
C TYR A 227 -31.32 -3.63 -70.44
N GLU A 228 -30.70 -3.87 -71.60
CA GLU A 228 -31.42 -4.09 -72.86
C GLU A 228 -30.55 -4.75 -73.95
N LEU A 229 -31.06 -5.87 -74.46
CA LEU A 229 -30.91 -6.58 -75.75
C LEU A 229 -29.51 -6.95 -76.29
#